data_AF-A0A540LFN8-F1
#
_entry.id   AF-A0A540LFN8-F1
#
_cell.length_a   1.000
_cell.length_b   1.000
_cell.length_c   1.000
_cell.angle_alpha   90.00
_cell.angle_beta   90.00
_cell.angle_gamma   90.00
#
_symmetry.space_group_name_H-M   'P 1'
#
loop_
_entity.id
_entity.type
_entity.pdbx_description
1 polymer ?
#
loop_
_entity_poly.entity_id
_entity_poly.type
_entity_poly.pdbx_seq_one_letter_code
_entity_poly.pdbx_strand_id
1 'polypeptide(L)'
;MFLLPGLIITLSITGALNAVLLKEHQREMCRYLYNHQNEDGGWGLHIEGPSTMFGTALNYVTLRLLGEGADDGQGAIELARKWILDHGGMTAVTSWGKMWLSVLGAYEWSGNNPLPPEVWLCPYSLPFHPGRMWCHCRMVYLPMSYLYGKRFVGPITPTIRSLRKELYTVPYHEVDWNNARNLCAKEDLYYPHPMVQDILWGSLHYVYEPVFTRWPAKELRESALKTVMQHIHYEDENTRYLCIGPVNKGYNGSHAWDTSFAIQAIISTNLVEEYGPTLRKAHQYIIDSQAFVLEDCPGDLDFWYHHISKCAWPFSTANHGWPISDCTAEVLKVACTLSISQTDIKRFYDAVNVTLSLQNDDGGFATYELTRSYRWLELINPAETFGDIVIDYPYVECTSAAIQALALFKKLCPGHRSEEIENCIARAAKFIETIQATDASWFVSEFN
;
A
#
# COMPACT_ATOMS: atom_id res chain seq x y z
N MET A 1 3.24 13.03 -3.14
CA MET A 1 2.49 13.21 -1.90
C MET A 1 1.05 12.90 -2.25
N PHE A 2 0.58 11.67 -2.03
CA PHE A 2 -0.68 11.19 -2.62
C PHE A 2 -1.71 10.64 -1.62
N LEU A 3 -1.37 10.58 -0.32
CA LEU A 3 -2.26 10.05 0.72
C LEU A 3 -3.34 11.05 1.15
N LEU A 4 -2.93 12.27 1.51
CA LEU A 4 -3.87 13.33 1.91
C LEU A 4 -4.93 13.63 0.84
N PRO A 5 -4.59 13.70 -0.46
CA PRO A 5 -5.60 13.86 -1.51
C PRO A 5 -6.70 12.79 -1.51
N GLY A 6 -6.35 11.52 -1.35
CA GLY A 6 -7.35 10.44 -1.29
C GLY A 6 -8.34 10.61 -0.14
N LEU A 7 -7.84 11.00 1.04
CA LEU A 7 -8.67 11.30 2.21
C LEU A 7 -9.61 12.49 1.95
N ILE A 8 -9.08 13.61 1.47
CA ILE A 8 -9.87 14.83 1.24
C ILE A 8 -10.89 14.63 0.13
N ILE A 9 -10.53 13.94 -0.96
CA ILE A 9 -11.48 13.58 -2.03
C ILE A 9 -12.60 12.71 -1.46
N THR A 10 -12.27 11.66 -0.70
CA THR A 10 -13.26 10.76 -0.10
C THR A 10 -14.21 11.48 0.86
N LEU A 11 -13.68 12.33 1.75
CA LEU A 11 -14.49 13.12 2.66
C LEU A 11 -15.36 14.15 1.93
N SER A 12 -14.87 14.69 0.81
CA SER A 12 -15.62 15.65 -0.02
C SER A 12 -16.80 14.98 -0.73
N ILE A 13 -16.57 13.84 -1.38
CA ILE A 13 -17.63 13.12 -2.13
C ILE A 13 -18.71 12.54 -1.21
N THR A 14 -18.35 12.17 0.02
CA THR A 14 -19.29 11.65 1.04
C THR A 14 -20.00 12.75 1.81
N GLY A 15 -19.61 14.02 1.64
CA GLY A 15 -20.14 15.15 2.41
C GLY A 15 -19.71 15.16 3.88
N ALA A 16 -18.70 14.36 4.25
CA ALA A 16 -18.24 14.19 5.62
C ALA A 16 -17.08 15.11 6.02
N LEU A 17 -16.55 15.92 5.09
CA LEU A 17 -15.36 16.77 5.31
C LEU A 17 -15.43 17.60 6.60
N ASN A 18 -16.50 18.39 6.78
CA ASN A 18 -16.66 19.25 7.95
C ASN A 18 -17.16 18.51 9.20
N ALA A 19 -17.61 17.26 9.06
CA ALA A 19 -18.00 16.41 10.19
C ALA A 19 -16.77 15.71 10.81
N VAL A 20 -15.78 15.36 9.98
CA VAL A 20 -14.57 14.64 10.39
C VAL A 20 -13.42 15.60 10.70
N LEU A 21 -13.25 16.67 9.91
CA LEU A 21 -12.12 17.59 10.03
C LEU A 21 -12.56 18.94 10.59
N LEU A 22 -12.06 19.26 11.78
CA LEU A 22 -12.14 20.59 12.37
C LEU A 22 -11.42 21.62 11.48
N LYS A 23 -11.76 22.90 11.65
CA LYS A 23 -11.14 23.98 10.86
C LYS A 23 -9.63 24.05 11.08
N GLU A 24 -9.17 23.72 12.27
CA GLU A 24 -7.77 23.65 12.65
C GLU A 24 -7.06 22.53 11.87
N HIS A 25 -7.67 21.35 11.73
CA HIS A 25 -7.12 20.28 10.91
C HIS A 25 -6.98 20.71 9.45
N GLN A 26 -8.04 21.31 8.89
CA GLN A 26 -8.03 21.78 7.50
C GLN A 26 -6.94 22.86 7.28
N ARG A 27 -6.81 23.80 8.20
CA ARG A 27 -5.75 24.84 8.16
C ARG A 27 -4.35 24.25 8.22
N GLU A 28 -4.12 23.28 9.10
CA GLU A 28 -2.82 22.62 9.26
C GLU A 28 -2.49 21.72 8.07
N MET A 29 -3.50 21.10 7.44
CA MET A 29 -3.36 20.39 6.17
C MET A 29 -2.95 21.34 5.03
N CYS A 30 -3.60 22.50 4.89
CA CYS A 30 -3.17 23.52 3.91
C CYS A 30 -1.73 23.97 4.18
N ARG A 31 -1.39 24.26 5.45
CA ARG A 31 -0.02 24.65 5.84
C ARG A 31 0.99 23.57 5.50
N TYR A 32 0.68 22.30 5.73
CA TYR A 32 1.53 21.18 5.36
C TYR A 32 1.79 21.15 3.85
N LEU A 33 0.77 21.33 3.02
CA LEU A 33 0.93 21.36 1.56
C LEU A 33 1.78 22.54 1.10
N TYR A 34 1.52 23.74 1.61
CA TYR A 34 2.32 24.92 1.27
C TYR A 34 3.79 24.80 1.68
N ASN A 35 4.08 24.18 2.82
CA ASN A 35 5.45 23.98 3.29
C ASN A 35 6.26 22.99 2.44
N HIS A 36 5.60 22.12 1.67
CA HIS A 36 6.25 21.10 0.83
C HIS A 36 6.03 21.34 -0.66
N GLN A 37 5.56 22.54 -1.04
CA GLN A 37 5.54 22.93 -2.44
C GLN A 37 6.97 23.20 -2.90
N ASN A 38 7.36 22.62 -4.02
CA ASN A 38 8.67 22.85 -4.62
C ASN A 38 8.77 24.29 -5.18
N GLU A 39 9.99 24.76 -5.38
CA GLU A 39 10.26 26.12 -5.90
C GLU A 39 9.66 26.36 -7.29
N ASP A 40 9.45 25.31 -8.08
CA ASP A 40 8.80 25.36 -9.39
C ASP A 40 7.26 25.42 -9.33
N GLY A 41 6.69 25.37 -8.12
CA GLY A 41 5.25 25.42 -7.86
C GLY A 41 4.57 24.04 -7.82
N GLY A 42 5.29 22.95 -8.07
CA GLY A 42 4.71 21.61 -8.06
C GLY A 42 4.87 20.87 -6.72
N TRP A 43 4.38 19.62 -6.70
CA TRP A 43 4.63 18.65 -5.63
C TRP A 43 5.09 17.32 -6.21
N GLY A 44 6.03 16.66 -5.54
CA GLY A 44 6.53 15.34 -5.93
C GLY A 44 5.70 14.17 -5.45
N LEU A 45 6.18 12.94 -5.71
CA LEU A 45 5.59 11.68 -5.24
C LEU A 45 5.74 11.49 -3.70
N HIS A 46 6.78 12.07 -3.13
CA HIS A 46 7.05 12.20 -1.69
C HIS A 46 7.63 13.61 -1.41
N ILE A 47 7.86 13.95 -0.14
CA ILE A 47 8.28 15.30 0.28
C ILE A 47 9.68 15.72 -0.20
N GLU A 48 10.54 14.76 -0.54
CA GLU A 48 11.89 14.98 -1.09
C GLU A 48 11.93 14.84 -2.62
N GLY A 49 10.80 14.51 -3.24
CA GLY A 49 10.73 14.21 -4.67
C GLY A 49 10.59 15.46 -5.52
N PRO A 50 11.11 15.44 -6.77
CA PRO A 50 10.86 16.50 -7.74
C PRO A 50 9.37 16.58 -8.08
N SER A 51 8.92 17.71 -8.62
CA SER A 51 7.52 17.91 -9.00
C SER A 51 7.06 16.89 -10.05
N THR A 52 5.85 16.38 -9.84
CA THR A 52 5.22 15.33 -10.67
C THR A 52 3.80 15.76 -11.03
N MET A 53 3.24 15.27 -12.13
CA MET A 53 1.83 15.52 -12.46
C MET A 53 0.91 14.89 -11.43
N PHE A 54 1.21 13.67 -10.97
CA PHE A 54 0.41 13.00 -9.94
C PHE A 54 0.40 13.77 -8.62
N GLY A 55 1.58 14.15 -8.11
CA GLY A 55 1.71 14.95 -6.90
C GLY A 55 1.07 16.33 -7.06
N THR A 56 1.39 17.07 -8.11
CA THR A 56 0.93 18.45 -8.27
C THR A 56 -0.57 18.53 -8.49
N ALA A 57 -1.13 17.69 -9.37
CA ALA A 57 -2.56 17.71 -9.69
C ALA A 57 -3.41 17.37 -8.45
N LEU A 58 -3.05 16.32 -7.71
CA LEU A 58 -3.82 15.89 -6.55
C LEU A 58 -3.71 16.87 -5.37
N ASN A 59 -2.53 17.46 -5.12
CA ASN A 59 -2.39 18.45 -4.04
C ASN A 59 -3.06 19.78 -4.39
N TYR A 60 -3.04 20.20 -5.66
CA TYR A 60 -3.85 21.33 -6.14
C TYR A 60 -5.34 21.10 -5.86
N VAL A 61 -5.88 19.95 -6.30
CA VAL A 61 -7.29 19.59 -6.08
C VAL A 61 -7.62 19.55 -4.59
N THR A 62 -6.69 19.06 -3.76
CA THR A 62 -6.85 19.01 -2.30
C THR A 62 -7.01 20.40 -1.69
N LEU A 63 -6.14 21.36 -2.05
CA LEU A 63 -6.25 22.75 -1.59
C LEU A 63 -7.60 23.37 -2.00
N ARG A 64 -8.03 23.13 -3.24
CA ARG A 64 -9.32 23.64 -3.74
C ARG A 64 -10.52 23.04 -3.00
N LEU A 65 -10.44 21.76 -2.60
CA LEU A 65 -11.49 21.08 -1.80
C LEU A 65 -11.48 21.54 -0.33
N LEU A 66 -10.32 21.92 0.22
CA LEU A 66 -10.20 22.52 1.55
C LEU A 66 -10.64 23.99 1.61
N GLY A 67 -11.01 24.58 0.47
CA GLY A 67 -11.65 25.89 0.39
C GLY A 67 -10.74 27.01 -0.10
N GLU A 68 -9.47 26.74 -0.42
CA GLU A 68 -8.59 27.72 -1.05
C GLU A 68 -9.11 28.05 -2.45
N GLY A 69 -9.16 29.34 -2.81
CA GLY A 69 -9.48 29.91 -4.11
C GLY A 69 -8.45 29.59 -5.20
N ALA A 70 -8.77 29.88 -6.46
CA ALA A 70 -7.86 29.64 -7.58
C ALA A 70 -6.64 30.61 -7.60
N ASP A 71 -6.77 31.72 -6.89
CA ASP A 71 -5.78 32.81 -6.80
C ASP A 71 -5.37 33.05 -5.32
N ASP A 72 -5.66 32.08 -4.44
CA ASP A 72 -5.26 32.09 -3.02
C ASP A 72 -3.82 31.57 -2.84
N GLY A 73 -3.38 31.42 -1.58
CA GLY A 73 -2.04 30.89 -1.27
C GLY A 73 -0.88 31.81 -1.63
N GLN A 74 -1.12 33.13 -1.77
CA GLN A 74 -0.09 34.11 -2.13
C GLN A 74 0.65 33.77 -3.45
N GLY A 75 -0.07 33.20 -4.42
CA GLY A 75 0.48 32.80 -5.73
C GLY A 75 0.89 31.33 -5.82
N ALA A 76 0.95 30.60 -4.71
CA ALA A 76 1.25 29.16 -4.67
C ALA A 76 0.33 28.34 -5.59
N ILE A 77 -0.98 28.59 -5.52
CA ILE A 77 -1.98 27.87 -6.32
C ILE A 77 -1.85 28.21 -7.80
N GLU A 78 -1.55 29.47 -8.13
CA GLU A 78 -1.35 29.91 -9.51
C GLU A 78 -0.13 29.24 -10.14
N LEU A 79 0.98 29.15 -9.39
CA LEU A 79 2.20 28.45 -9.83
C LEU A 79 1.94 26.98 -10.07
N ALA A 80 1.21 26.31 -9.16
CA ALA A 80 0.83 24.91 -9.33
C ALA A 80 -0.06 24.68 -10.57
N ARG A 81 -1.07 25.54 -10.77
CA ARG A 81 -1.93 25.50 -11.98
C ARG A 81 -1.10 25.70 -13.24
N LYS A 82 -0.18 26.67 -13.24
CA LYS A 82 0.73 26.91 -14.35
C LYS A 82 1.60 25.68 -14.63
N TRP A 83 2.19 25.10 -13.59
CA TRP A 83 2.99 23.88 -13.69
C TRP A 83 2.19 22.74 -14.33
N ILE A 84 0.96 22.49 -13.87
CA ILE A 84 0.07 21.47 -14.44
C ILE A 84 -0.17 21.70 -15.93
N LEU A 85 -0.50 22.93 -16.34
CA LEU A 85 -0.82 23.25 -17.73
C LEU A 85 0.42 23.16 -18.64
N ASP A 86 1.59 23.62 -18.16
CA ASP A 86 2.85 23.57 -18.91
C ASP A 86 3.34 22.13 -19.15
N HIS A 87 2.90 21.16 -18.33
CA HIS A 87 3.25 19.73 -18.42
C HIS A 87 2.14 18.85 -19.02
N GLY A 88 1.20 19.46 -19.77
CA GLY A 88 0.18 18.73 -20.55
C GLY A 88 -1.19 18.62 -19.90
N GLY A 89 -1.40 19.25 -18.74
CA GLY A 89 -2.69 19.27 -18.03
C GLY A 89 -3.09 17.93 -17.40
N MET A 90 -4.30 17.88 -16.83
CA MET A 90 -4.76 16.67 -16.12
C MET A 90 -4.85 15.42 -17.00
N THR A 91 -4.89 15.54 -18.32
CA THR A 91 -4.89 14.38 -19.22
C THR A 91 -3.62 13.55 -19.14
N ALA A 92 -2.52 14.11 -18.64
CA ALA A 92 -1.23 13.43 -18.47
C ALA A 92 -1.02 12.87 -17.05
N VAL A 93 -2.02 12.95 -16.17
CA VAL A 93 -1.91 12.38 -14.81
C VAL A 93 -1.86 10.86 -14.85
N THR A 94 -1.21 10.26 -13.86
CA THR A 94 -1.02 8.80 -13.76
C THR A 94 -2.33 8.04 -13.55
N SER A 95 -2.33 6.72 -13.74
CA SER A 95 -3.48 5.83 -13.61
C SER A 95 -4.21 5.98 -12.27
N TRP A 96 -3.48 6.10 -11.16
CA TRP A 96 -4.05 6.35 -9.84
C TRP A 96 -4.64 7.77 -9.72
N GLY A 97 -4.00 8.76 -10.34
CA GLY A 97 -4.55 10.12 -10.41
C GLY A 97 -5.86 10.17 -11.21
N LYS A 98 -5.89 9.52 -12.38
CA LYS A 98 -7.09 9.40 -13.23
C LYS A 98 -8.23 8.76 -12.44
N MET A 99 -7.94 7.71 -11.68
CA MET A 99 -8.89 7.01 -10.81
C MET A 99 -9.52 7.96 -9.78
N TRP A 100 -8.69 8.65 -8.98
CA TRP A 100 -9.16 9.59 -7.95
C TRP A 100 -9.99 10.73 -8.54
N LEU A 101 -9.56 11.29 -9.66
CA LEU A 101 -10.26 12.39 -10.33
C LEU A 101 -11.56 11.94 -11.00
N SER A 102 -11.64 10.68 -11.46
CA SER A 102 -12.87 10.10 -12.01
C SER A 102 -13.92 9.89 -10.92
N VAL A 103 -13.49 9.37 -9.77
CA VAL A 103 -14.34 9.25 -8.57
C VAL A 103 -14.82 10.63 -8.09
N LEU A 104 -13.95 11.65 -8.10
CA LEU A 104 -14.31 13.03 -7.77
C LEU A 104 -15.29 13.66 -8.77
N GLY A 105 -15.29 13.19 -10.02
CA GLY A 105 -16.02 13.79 -11.13
C GLY A 105 -15.28 14.95 -11.81
N ALA A 106 -13.96 15.04 -11.65
CA ALA A 106 -13.12 16.01 -12.35
C ALA A 106 -12.48 15.42 -13.62
N TYR A 107 -12.67 14.13 -13.92
CA TYR A 107 -12.11 13.38 -15.05
C TYR A 107 -13.12 12.32 -15.51
N GLU A 108 -13.16 11.94 -16.80
CA GLU A 108 -14.12 10.93 -17.28
C GLU A 108 -13.58 9.50 -17.16
N TRP A 109 -14.44 8.55 -16.76
CA TRP A 109 -14.07 7.13 -16.63
C TRP A 109 -13.54 6.52 -17.93
N SER A 110 -13.99 7.01 -19.10
CA SER A 110 -13.49 6.59 -20.41
C SER A 110 -12.01 6.92 -20.64
N GLY A 111 -11.44 7.83 -19.86
CA GLY A 111 -10.02 8.16 -19.88
C GLY A 111 -9.15 7.34 -18.94
N ASN A 112 -9.68 6.26 -18.37
CA ASN A 112 -8.93 5.30 -17.55
C ASN A 112 -8.70 4.00 -18.34
N ASN A 113 -7.57 3.34 -18.11
CA ASN A 113 -7.40 1.96 -18.54
C ASN A 113 -8.29 1.01 -17.72
N PRO A 114 -8.77 -0.11 -18.32
CA PRO A 114 -9.74 -0.95 -17.64
C PRO A 114 -9.24 -1.63 -16.36
N LEU A 115 -10.04 -1.55 -15.28
CA LEU A 115 -9.85 -2.24 -14.00
C LEU A 115 -10.99 -3.25 -13.77
N PRO A 116 -11.01 -4.37 -14.51
CA PRO A 116 -12.14 -5.30 -14.51
C PRO A 116 -12.35 -5.98 -13.15
N PRO A 117 -13.49 -5.81 -12.45
CA PRO A 117 -13.76 -6.55 -11.20
C PRO A 117 -13.86 -8.07 -11.41
N GLU A 118 -14.10 -8.55 -12.63
CA GLU A 118 -14.32 -9.97 -12.92
C GLU A 118 -13.07 -10.83 -12.77
N VAL A 119 -11.88 -10.23 -12.70
CA VAL A 119 -10.63 -10.96 -12.37
C VAL A 119 -10.68 -11.61 -10.98
N TRP A 120 -11.51 -11.09 -10.07
CA TRP A 120 -11.75 -11.66 -8.74
C TRP A 120 -12.63 -12.92 -8.76
N LEU A 121 -13.24 -13.25 -9.90
CA LEU A 121 -14.00 -14.50 -10.11
C LEU A 121 -13.17 -15.57 -10.83
N CYS A 122 -11.97 -15.24 -11.28
CA CYS A 122 -11.11 -16.18 -11.97
C CYS A 122 -10.69 -17.33 -11.01
N PRO A 123 -10.37 -18.52 -11.54
CA PRO A 123 -9.77 -19.57 -10.72
C PRO A 123 -8.44 -19.13 -10.09
N TYR A 124 -8.21 -19.46 -8.82
CA TYR A 124 -6.97 -19.16 -8.10
C TYR A 124 -5.71 -19.79 -8.73
N SER A 125 -5.87 -20.79 -9.59
CA SER A 125 -4.76 -21.41 -10.33
C SER A 125 -4.17 -20.49 -11.41
N LEU A 126 -4.87 -19.42 -11.81
CA LEU A 126 -4.35 -18.49 -12.81
C LEU A 126 -3.28 -17.58 -12.19
N PRO A 127 -2.11 -17.40 -12.86
CA PRO A 127 -1.01 -16.59 -12.32
C PRO A 127 -1.38 -15.15 -11.96
N PHE A 128 -2.26 -14.53 -12.74
CA PHE A 128 -2.70 -13.14 -12.58
C PHE A 128 -3.90 -12.99 -11.62
N HIS A 129 -4.31 -14.06 -10.94
CA HIS A 129 -5.40 -13.98 -9.97
C HIS A 129 -5.03 -13.01 -8.83
N PRO A 130 -5.89 -12.02 -8.46
CA PRO A 130 -5.54 -10.99 -7.47
C PRO A 130 -5.11 -11.53 -6.11
N GLY A 131 -5.68 -12.66 -5.64
CA GLY A 131 -5.27 -13.32 -4.40
C GLY A 131 -3.81 -13.82 -4.37
N ARG A 132 -3.14 -13.86 -5.53
CA ARG A 132 -1.71 -14.21 -5.68
C ARG A 132 -0.80 -12.99 -5.82
N MET A 133 -1.37 -11.79 -5.92
CA MET A 133 -0.62 -10.53 -5.99
C MET A 133 -0.21 -10.08 -4.59
N TRP A 134 0.78 -9.20 -4.53
CA TRP A 134 1.17 -8.53 -3.29
C TRP A 134 -0.04 -7.93 -2.56
N CYS A 135 -0.07 -8.06 -1.23
CA CYS A 135 -1.19 -7.64 -0.41
C CYS A 135 -1.52 -6.15 -0.59
N HIS A 136 -0.55 -5.24 -0.54
CA HIS A 136 -0.80 -3.82 -0.79
C HIS A 136 -1.38 -3.58 -2.18
N CYS A 137 -0.85 -4.21 -3.22
CA CYS A 137 -1.38 -4.10 -4.58
C CYS A 137 -2.83 -4.58 -4.66
N ARG A 138 -3.12 -5.83 -4.27
CA ARG A 138 -4.49 -6.36 -4.37
C ARG A 138 -5.48 -5.59 -3.51
N MET A 139 -5.06 -5.12 -2.33
CA MET A 139 -5.93 -4.40 -1.43
C MET A 139 -6.25 -3.00 -1.97
N VAL A 140 -5.33 -2.33 -2.65
CA VAL A 140 -5.63 -1.06 -3.33
C VAL A 140 -6.52 -1.28 -4.55
N TYR A 141 -6.21 -2.26 -5.39
CA TYR A 141 -6.95 -2.51 -6.63
C TYR A 141 -8.33 -3.14 -6.41
N LEU A 142 -8.59 -3.78 -5.25
CA LEU A 142 -9.89 -4.32 -4.87
C LEU A 142 -11.01 -3.25 -4.90
N PRO A 143 -10.99 -2.19 -4.06
CA PRO A 143 -11.99 -1.13 -4.11
C PRO A 143 -11.91 -0.30 -5.41
N MET A 144 -10.73 -0.15 -6.02
CA MET A 144 -10.64 0.54 -7.30
C MET A 144 -11.42 -0.19 -8.40
N SER A 145 -11.31 -1.52 -8.47
CA SER A 145 -12.07 -2.34 -9.42
C SER A 145 -13.59 -2.25 -9.17
N TYR A 146 -14.01 -2.15 -7.90
CA TYR A 146 -15.42 -1.93 -7.55
C TYR A 146 -15.93 -0.59 -8.09
N LEU A 147 -15.22 0.50 -7.77
CA LEU A 147 -15.58 1.85 -8.17
C LEU A 147 -15.56 2.01 -9.70
N TYR A 148 -14.56 1.42 -10.36
CA TYR A 148 -14.48 1.36 -11.81
C TYR A 148 -15.67 0.60 -12.40
N GLY A 149 -15.95 -0.62 -11.92
CA GLY A 149 -17.07 -1.43 -12.42
C GLY A 149 -18.45 -0.81 -12.19
N LYS A 150 -18.61 -0.01 -11.12
CA LYS A 150 -19.81 0.80 -10.86
C LYS A 150 -19.83 2.13 -11.61
N ARG A 151 -18.70 2.61 -12.14
CA ARG A 151 -18.53 3.96 -12.71
C ARG A 151 -18.97 5.05 -11.72
N PHE A 152 -18.59 4.90 -10.45
CA PHE A 152 -19.01 5.82 -9.40
C PHE A 152 -18.47 7.23 -9.67
N VAL A 153 -19.31 8.25 -9.50
CA VAL A 153 -18.93 9.66 -9.60
C VAL A 153 -19.57 10.42 -8.45
N GLY A 154 -18.76 11.19 -7.72
CA GLY A 154 -19.23 12.06 -6.64
C GLY A 154 -20.07 13.25 -7.12
N PRO A 155 -20.64 14.04 -6.20
CA PRO A 155 -21.46 15.20 -6.56
C PRO A 155 -20.67 16.27 -7.33
N ILE A 156 -21.21 16.74 -8.45
CA ILE A 156 -20.59 17.79 -9.26
C ILE A 156 -20.86 19.18 -8.65
N THR A 157 -19.98 19.60 -7.75
CA THR A 157 -20.05 20.91 -7.06
C THR A 157 -19.53 22.06 -7.93
N PRO A 158 -19.75 23.33 -7.54
CA PRO A 158 -19.13 24.48 -8.21
C PRO A 158 -17.61 24.38 -8.28
N THR A 159 -16.96 23.88 -7.22
CA THR A 159 -15.50 23.64 -7.20
C THR A 159 -15.10 22.65 -8.29
N ILE A 160 -15.80 21.52 -8.44
CA ILE A 160 -15.50 20.53 -9.49
C ILE A 160 -15.66 21.13 -10.90
N ARG A 161 -16.72 21.92 -11.12
CA ARG A 161 -16.90 22.63 -12.40
C ARG A 161 -15.78 23.64 -12.67
N SER A 162 -15.22 24.24 -11.62
CA SER A 162 -14.08 25.15 -11.72
C SER A 162 -12.81 24.37 -12.09
N LEU A 163 -12.52 23.26 -11.41
CA LEU A 163 -11.37 22.39 -11.72
C LEU A 163 -11.34 21.95 -13.18
N ARG A 164 -12.51 21.55 -13.73
CA ARG A 164 -12.66 21.17 -15.15
C ARG A 164 -12.31 22.30 -16.14
N LYS A 165 -12.33 23.56 -15.71
CA LYS A 165 -11.92 24.72 -16.52
C LYS A 165 -10.47 25.13 -16.28
N GLU A 166 -9.97 24.91 -15.06
CA GLU A 166 -8.67 25.38 -14.60
C GLU A 166 -7.50 24.50 -15.08
N LEU A 167 -7.72 23.18 -15.20
CA LEU A 167 -6.62 22.20 -15.24
C LEU A 167 -6.44 21.44 -16.57
N TYR A 168 -7.20 21.82 -17.60
CA TYR A 168 -7.15 21.20 -18.93
C TYR A 168 -6.61 22.18 -19.96
N THR A 169 -5.81 21.68 -20.90
CA THR A 169 -5.21 22.49 -21.99
C THR A 169 -6.21 22.81 -23.10
N VAL A 170 -7.29 22.04 -23.18
CA VAL A 170 -8.43 22.23 -24.08
C VAL A 170 -9.72 22.33 -23.27
N PRO A 171 -10.82 22.90 -23.81
CA PRO A 171 -12.11 22.84 -23.13
C PRO A 171 -12.48 21.41 -22.75
N TYR A 172 -12.94 21.19 -21.50
CA TYR A 172 -13.20 19.85 -20.94
C TYR A 172 -14.05 18.92 -21.84
N HIS A 173 -15.03 19.49 -22.56
CA HIS A 173 -15.93 18.74 -23.43
C HIS A 173 -15.30 18.32 -24.78
N GLU A 174 -14.13 18.88 -25.12
CA GLU A 174 -13.35 18.56 -26.32
C GLU A 174 -12.20 17.58 -26.04
N VAL A 175 -12.01 17.18 -24.77
CA VAL A 175 -10.96 16.24 -24.38
C VAL A 175 -11.18 14.87 -25.04
N ASP A 176 -10.16 14.39 -25.76
CA ASP A 176 -10.12 13.01 -26.24
C ASP A 176 -9.73 12.06 -25.11
N TRP A 177 -10.75 11.58 -24.40
CA TRP A 177 -10.57 10.63 -23.31
C TRP A 177 -9.96 9.31 -23.78
N ASN A 178 -10.19 8.87 -25.01
CA ASN A 178 -9.64 7.63 -25.51
C ASN A 178 -8.10 7.71 -25.61
N ASN A 179 -7.60 8.83 -26.10
CA ASN A 179 -6.17 9.12 -26.13
C ASN A 179 -5.61 9.30 -24.71
N ALA A 180 -6.31 10.02 -23.83
CA ALA A 180 -5.87 10.30 -22.47
C ALA A 180 -5.61 9.05 -21.62
N ARG A 181 -6.22 7.89 -21.95
CA ARG A 181 -5.99 6.60 -21.26
C ARG A 181 -4.51 6.25 -21.13
N ASN A 182 -3.75 6.43 -22.21
CA ASN A 182 -2.34 6.04 -22.30
C ASN A 182 -1.38 7.22 -22.11
N LEU A 183 -1.88 8.44 -21.90
CA LEU A 183 -1.05 9.59 -21.61
C LEU A 183 -0.58 9.53 -20.15
N CYS A 184 0.71 9.71 -19.94
CA CYS A 184 1.34 9.89 -18.63
C CYS A 184 2.47 10.91 -18.80
N ALA A 185 2.60 11.84 -17.86
CA ALA A 185 3.68 12.81 -17.88
C ALA A 185 5.03 12.09 -17.70
N LYS A 186 6.06 12.59 -18.38
CA LYS A 186 7.39 11.96 -18.37
C LYS A 186 8.01 11.96 -16.97
N GLU A 187 7.67 12.95 -16.16
CA GLU A 187 8.13 13.12 -14.77
C GLU A 187 7.58 12.03 -13.85
N ASP A 188 6.43 11.44 -14.19
CA ASP A 188 5.78 10.39 -13.41
C ASP A 188 6.10 8.98 -13.90
N LEU A 189 6.66 8.84 -15.11
CA LEU A 189 6.84 7.54 -15.76
C LEU A 189 8.10 6.83 -15.24
N TYR A 190 7.98 6.23 -14.05
CA TYR A 190 9.03 5.42 -13.45
C TYR A 190 9.12 4.03 -14.09
N TYR A 191 7.97 3.40 -14.36
CA TYR A 191 7.87 2.08 -14.96
C TYR A 191 7.19 2.18 -16.34
N PRO A 192 7.96 2.32 -17.43
CA PRO A 192 7.40 2.52 -18.76
C PRO A 192 6.68 1.27 -19.25
N HIS A 193 5.54 1.47 -19.92
CA HIS A 193 4.72 0.37 -20.42
C HIS A 193 5.43 -0.39 -21.55
N PRO A 194 5.70 -1.71 -21.39
CA PRO A 194 6.14 -2.51 -22.52
C PRO A 194 4.97 -2.70 -23.50
N MET A 195 5.28 -2.95 -24.78
CA MET A 195 4.27 -3.16 -25.84
C MET A 195 3.23 -4.23 -25.49
N VAL A 196 3.60 -5.26 -24.71
CA VAL A 196 2.66 -6.29 -24.23
C VAL A 196 1.55 -5.71 -23.35
N GLN A 197 1.87 -4.70 -22.54
CA GLN A 197 0.93 -4.03 -21.67
C GLN A 197 -0.04 -3.15 -22.48
N ASP A 198 0.45 -2.45 -23.51
CA ASP A 198 -0.42 -1.68 -24.41
C ASP A 198 -1.41 -2.58 -25.17
N ILE A 199 -0.95 -3.76 -25.63
CA ILE A 199 -1.82 -4.76 -26.26
C ILE A 199 -2.87 -5.26 -25.28
N LEU A 200 -2.48 -5.50 -24.02
CA LEU A 200 -3.41 -5.92 -22.97
C LEU A 200 -4.47 -4.85 -22.71
N TRP A 201 -4.08 -3.60 -22.47
CA TRP A 201 -5.02 -2.50 -22.23
C TRP A 201 -5.92 -2.21 -23.44
N GLY A 202 -5.37 -2.28 -24.65
CA GLY A 202 -6.13 -2.19 -25.88
C GLY A 202 -7.18 -3.30 -25.99
N SER A 203 -6.80 -4.54 -25.72
CA SER A 203 -7.70 -5.70 -25.74
C SER A 203 -8.80 -5.57 -24.69
N LEU A 204 -8.43 -5.15 -23.47
CA LEU A 204 -9.39 -4.95 -22.38
C LEU A 204 -10.40 -3.84 -22.71
N HIS A 205 -9.97 -2.78 -23.39
CA HIS A 205 -10.87 -1.68 -23.71
C HIS A 205 -11.73 -1.94 -24.94
N TYR A 206 -11.16 -2.39 -26.05
CA TYR A 206 -11.89 -2.49 -27.32
C TYR A 206 -12.68 -3.79 -27.45
N VAL A 207 -12.30 -4.85 -26.72
CA VAL A 207 -12.97 -6.15 -26.79
C VAL A 207 -13.72 -6.43 -25.50
N TYR A 208 -13.03 -6.41 -24.37
CA TYR A 208 -13.60 -6.85 -23.10
C TYR A 208 -14.68 -5.89 -22.57
N GLU A 209 -14.41 -4.60 -22.42
CA GLU A 209 -15.40 -3.64 -21.87
C GLU A 209 -16.74 -3.60 -22.64
N PRO A 210 -16.77 -3.58 -23.99
CA PRO A 210 -18.02 -3.64 -24.75
C PRO A 210 -18.82 -4.93 -24.54
N VAL A 211 -18.15 -6.05 -24.21
CA VAL A 211 -18.81 -7.32 -23.91
C VAL A 211 -19.46 -7.26 -22.53
N PHE A 212 -18.70 -6.86 -21.50
CA PHE A 212 -19.14 -6.89 -20.10
C PHE A 212 -20.10 -5.75 -19.71
N THR A 213 -20.35 -4.81 -20.61
CA THR A 213 -21.42 -3.81 -20.47
C THR A 213 -22.77 -4.28 -21.00
N ARG A 214 -22.83 -5.43 -21.69
CA ARG A 214 -24.03 -5.98 -22.34
C ARG A 214 -24.46 -7.32 -21.73
N TRP A 215 -25.75 -7.62 -21.82
CA TRP A 215 -26.28 -8.93 -21.42
C TRP A 215 -25.76 -10.03 -22.37
N PRO A 216 -25.34 -11.21 -21.88
CA PRO A 216 -25.42 -11.70 -20.49
C PRO A 216 -24.18 -11.38 -19.62
N ALA A 217 -23.06 -10.95 -20.21
CA ALA A 217 -21.80 -10.74 -19.47
C ALA A 217 -21.90 -9.67 -18.37
N LYS A 218 -22.84 -8.73 -18.49
CA LYS A 218 -23.18 -7.78 -17.41
C LYS A 218 -23.58 -8.47 -16.10
N GLU A 219 -24.23 -9.63 -16.15
CA GLU A 219 -24.59 -10.38 -14.93
C GLU A 219 -23.34 -10.89 -14.21
N LEU A 220 -22.29 -11.25 -14.97
CA LEU A 220 -21.00 -11.64 -14.42
C LEU A 220 -20.30 -10.45 -13.74
N ARG A 221 -20.38 -9.25 -14.33
CA ARG A 221 -19.93 -7.99 -13.69
C ARG A 221 -20.64 -7.74 -12.36
N GLU A 222 -21.96 -7.92 -12.33
CA GLU A 222 -22.74 -7.76 -11.10
C GLU A 222 -22.37 -8.78 -10.03
N SER A 223 -22.09 -10.03 -10.42
CA SER A 223 -21.56 -11.05 -9.52
C SER A 223 -20.18 -10.68 -8.98
N ALA A 224 -19.28 -10.22 -9.84
CA ALA A 224 -17.93 -9.83 -9.48
C ALA A 224 -17.94 -8.67 -8.46
N LEU A 225 -18.79 -7.67 -8.70
CA LEU A 225 -18.96 -6.55 -7.77
C LEU A 225 -19.46 -6.99 -6.39
N LYS A 226 -20.31 -8.04 -6.30
CA LYS A 226 -20.73 -8.61 -5.01
C LYS A 226 -19.57 -9.29 -4.30
N THR A 227 -18.79 -10.10 -5.02
CA THR A 227 -17.59 -10.77 -4.47
C THR A 227 -16.56 -9.76 -3.99
N VAL A 228 -16.29 -8.72 -4.78
CA VAL A 228 -15.38 -7.63 -4.40
C VAL A 228 -15.86 -6.92 -3.12
N MET A 229 -17.16 -6.59 -3.03
CA MET A 229 -17.71 -5.97 -1.83
C MET A 229 -17.63 -6.89 -0.59
N GLN A 230 -17.79 -8.20 -0.76
CA GLN A 230 -17.60 -9.15 0.35
C GLN A 230 -16.16 -9.14 0.89
N HIS A 231 -15.16 -9.07 0.01
CA HIS A 231 -13.75 -8.97 0.44
C HIS A 231 -13.48 -7.62 1.11
N ILE A 232 -14.08 -6.53 0.64
CA ILE A 232 -13.96 -5.21 1.28
C ILE A 232 -14.54 -5.25 2.71
N HIS A 233 -15.75 -5.80 2.88
CA HIS A 233 -16.37 -5.92 4.21
C HIS A 233 -15.56 -6.82 5.15
N TYR A 234 -15.06 -7.95 4.63
CA TYR A 234 -14.22 -8.85 5.40
C TYR A 234 -12.97 -8.12 5.93
N GLU A 235 -12.26 -7.41 5.06
CA GLU A 235 -11.07 -6.66 5.46
C GLU A 235 -11.41 -5.55 6.47
N ASP A 236 -12.48 -4.78 6.23
CA ASP A 236 -12.92 -3.72 7.13
C ASP A 236 -13.22 -4.29 8.53
N GLU A 237 -13.90 -5.43 8.64
CA GLU A 237 -14.18 -6.07 9.93
C GLU A 237 -12.92 -6.66 10.58
N ASN A 238 -12.11 -7.36 9.80
CA ASN A 238 -10.88 -8.03 10.26
C ASN A 238 -9.87 -7.04 10.85
N THR A 239 -9.73 -5.87 10.23
CA THR A 239 -8.76 -4.83 10.62
C THR A 239 -9.38 -3.71 11.46
N ARG A 240 -10.64 -3.85 11.92
CA ARG A 240 -11.37 -2.82 12.66
C ARG A 240 -11.38 -1.47 11.91
N TYR A 241 -11.58 -1.53 10.60
CA TYR A 241 -11.66 -0.41 9.66
C TYR A 241 -10.35 0.37 9.50
N LEU A 242 -9.20 -0.24 9.86
CA LEU A 242 -7.87 0.31 9.60
C LEU A 242 -7.33 -0.07 8.22
N CYS A 243 -7.71 -1.24 7.69
CA CYS A 243 -7.12 -1.89 6.52
C CYS A 243 -5.58 -2.00 6.60
N ILE A 244 -4.95 -2.49 5.53
CA ILE A 244 -3.48 -2.67 5.46
C ILE A 244 -2.66 -1.37 5.39
N GLY A 245 -3.23 -0.27 4.88
CA GLY A 245 -2.42 0.90 4.54
C GLY A 245 -3.18 2.14 4.09
N PRO A 246 -2.45 3.25 3.87
CA PRO A 246 -3.03 4.58 3.79
C PRO A 246 -3.71 4.94 2.46
N VAL A 247 -3.63 4.05 1.47
CA VAL A 247 -4.39 4.20 0.22
C VAL A 247 -5.79 3.60 0.38
N ASN A 248 -5.90 2.52 1.16
CA ASN A 248 -7.16 1.90 1.54
C ASN A 248 -7.91 2.71 2.62
N LYS A 249 -7.18 3.23 3.60
CA LYS A 249 -7.67 3.95 4.79
C LYS A 249 -6.61 4.96 5.28
N GLY A 250 -6.64 5.40 6.55
CA GLY A 250 -5.61 6.30 7.10
C GLY A 250 -4.38 5.53 7.62
N TYR A 251 -3.17 6.10 7.47
CA TYR A 251 -1.95 5.52 8.04
C TYR A 251 -2.07 5.44 9.58
N ASN A 252 -1.74 4.28 10.16
CA ASN A 252 -1.90 4.02 11.59
C ASN A 252 -0.58 3.99 12.39
N GLY A 253 0.53 4.46 11.80
CA GLY A 253 1.82 4.65 12.48
C GLY A 253 2.79 3.48 12.36
N SER A 254 3.93 3.57 13.05
CA SER A 254 5.06 2.61 13.04
C SER A 254 5.36 2.05 14.44
N HIS A 255 4.35 1.97 15.30
CA HIS A 255 4.54 1.83 16.75
C HIS A 255 5.31 0.56 17.15
N ALA A 256 4.95 -0.61 16.62
CA ALA A 256 5.63 -1.87 16.93
C ALA A 256 7.07 -1.88 16.38
N TRP A 257 7.24 -1.41 15.15
CA TRP A 257 8.54 -1.28 14.49
C TRP A 257 9.51 -0.39 15.29
N ASP A 258 9.11 0.86 15.55
CA ASP A 258 9.93 1.84 16.26
C ASP A 258 10.26 1.41 17.69
N THR A 259 9.27 0.84 18.39
CA THR A 259 9.46 0.35 19.75
C THR A 259 10.47 -0.80 19.77
N SER A 260 10.39 -1.73 18.82
CA SER A 260 11.31 -2.87 18.74
C SER A 260 12.75 -2.42 18.53
N PHE A 261 13.00 -1.49 17.60
CA PHE A 261 14.34 -0.98 17.36
C PHE A 261 14.85 -0.09 18.48
N ALA A 262 14.01 0.74 19.08
CA ALA A 262 14.39 1.56 20.24
C ALA A 262 14.87 0.68 21.41
N ILE A 263 14.19 -0.44 21.67
CA ILE A 263 14.61 -1.40 22.70
C ILE A 263 15.98 -2.01 22.35
N GLN A 264 16.13 -2.51 21.12
CA GLN A 264 17.40 -3.11 20.67
C GLN A 264 18.56 -2.12 20.78
N ALA A 265 18.34 -0.85 20.40
CA ALA A 265 19.33 0.20 20.51
C ALA A 265 19.75 0.44 21.97
N ILE A 266 18.79 0.57 22.89
CA ILE A 266 19.09 0.76 24.32
C ILE A 266 19.87 -0.44 24.88
N ILE A 267 19.46 -1.67 24.58
CA ILE A 267 20.17 -2.88 25.04
C ILE A 267 21.61 -2.90 24.52
N SER A 268 21.83 -2.50 23.27
CA SER A 268 23.15 -2.47 22.63
C SER A 268 24.11 -1.45 23.24
N THR A 269 23.62 -0.43 23.95
CA THR A 269 24.47 0.56 24.62
C THR A 269 24.98 0.10 26.00
N ASN A 270 24.52 -1.05 26.51
CA ASN A 270 24.74 -1.50 27.90
C ASN A 270 24.18 -0.55 28.97
N LEU A 271 23.21 0.30 28.63
CA LEU A 271 22.55 1.24 29.56
C LEU A 271 21.22 0.69 30.14
N VAL A 272 21.06 -0.64 30.16
CA VAL A 272 19.80 -1.31 30.56
C VAL A 272 19.35 -0.91 31.96
N GLU A 273 20.27 -0.77 32.91
CA GLU A 273 19.96 -0.38 34.30
C GLU A 273 19.43 1.06 34.39
N GLU A 274 19.97 1.97 33.57
CA GLU A 274 19.52 3.38 33.53
C GLU A 274 18.12 3.51 32.94
N TYR A 275 17.83 2.72 31.90
CA TYR A 275 16.54 2.73 31.21
C TYR A 275 15.55 1.67 31.71
N GLY A 276 15.82 1.01 32.84
CA GLY A 276 15.03 -0.13 33.34
C GLY A 276 13.50 0.12 33.41
N PRO A 277 13.00 1.25 33.95
CA PRO A 277 11.57 1.58 33.93
C PRO A 277 11.00 1.74 32.51
N THR A 278 11.75 2.34 31.59
CA THR A 278 11.37 2.52 30.18
C THR A 278 11.30 1.18 29.47
N LEU A 279 12.33 0.34 29.63
CA LEU A 279 12.40 -1.00 29.04
C LEU A 279 11.27 -1.91 29.53
N ARG A 280 10.88 -1.83 30.82
CA ARG A 280 9.73 -2.58 31.33
C ARG A 280 8.41 -2.15 30.69
N LYS A 281 8.20 -0.86 30.48
CA LYS A 281 6.99 -0.36 29.77
C LYS A 281 6.99 -0.79 28.31
N ALA A 282 8.15 -0.70 27.65
CA ALA A 282 8.29 -1.10 26.27
C ALA A 282 8.08 -2.62 26.08
N HIS A 283 8.60 -3.44 27.01
CA HIS A 283 8.32 -4.87 27.07
C HIS A 283 6.82 -5.15 27.22
N GLN A 284 6.16 -4.49 28.16
CA GLN A 284 4.73 -4.66 28.38
C GLN A 284 3.93 -4.30 27.12
N TYR A 285 4.29 -3.20 26.45
CA TYR A 285 3.68 -2.82 25.17
C TYR A 285 3.83 -3.92 24.11
N ILE A 286 5.04 -4.50 23.96
CA ILE A 286 5.29 -5.58 23.00
C ILE A 286 4.43 -6.81 23.31
N ILE A 287 4.38 -7.26 24.57
CA ILE A 287 3.58 -8.42 24.99
C ILE A 287 2.08 -8.15 24.83
N ASP A 288 1.62 -6.94 25.15
CA ASP A 288 0.23 -6.54 24.99
C ASP A 288 -0.16 -6.44 23.51
N SER A 289 0.72 -5.89 22.67
CA SER A 289 0.48 -5.80 21.22
C SER A 289 0.36 -7.19 20.56
N GLN A 290 1.12 -8.18 21.06
CA GLN A 290 0.98 -9.58 20.64
C GLN A 290 -0.37 -10.17 21.06
N ALA A 291 -0.87 -9.79 22.24
CA ALA A 291 -2.11 -10.31 22.81
C ALA A 291 -3.38 -9.91 22.02
N PHE A 292 -3.26 -9.12 20.96
CA PHE A 292 -4.38 -8.82 20.06
C PHE A 292 -4.40 -9.67 18.80
N VAL A 293 -3.31 -10.37 18.47
CA VAL A 293 -3.26 -11.33 17.36
C VAL A 293 -3.25 -12.76 17.94
N LEU A 294 -4.14 -13.07 18.89
CA LEU A 294 -4.18 -14.39 19.55
C LEU A 294 -4.77 -15.51 18.70
N GLU A 295 -5.42 -15.15 17.60
CA GLU A 295 -6.01 -16.08 16.65
C GLU A 295 -5.68 -15.59 15.23
N ASP A 296 -5.76 -16.51 14.26
CA ASP A 296 -5.71 -16.14 12.86
C ASP A 296 -6.94 -15.31 12.46
N CYS A 297 -6.87 -14.68 11.28
CA CYS A 297 -8.00 -13.95 10.72
C CYS A 297 -9.25 -14.88 10.65
N PRO A 298 -10.46 -14.39 10.96
CA PRO A 298 -11.65 -15.23 11.01
C PRO A 298 -11.96 -15.91 9.66
N GLY A 299 -12.41 -17.16 9.70
CA GLY A 299 -12.87 -17.88 8.51
C GLY A 299 -11.78 -18.65 7.77
N ASP A 300 -11.98 -18.86 6.47
CA ASP A 300 -11.06 -19.61 5.60
C ASP A 300 -9.99 -18.68 5.03
N LEU A 301 -8.77 -18.80 5.54
CA LEU A 301 -7.63 -17.97 5.14
C LEU A 301 -7.31 -18.07 3.64
N ASP A 302 -7.47 -19.26 3.04
CA ASP A 302 -7.21 -19.47 1.62
C ASP A 302 -8.24 -18.73 0.75
N PHE A 303 -9.50 -18.70 1.19
CA PHE A 303 -10.57 -17.98 0.52
C PHE A 303 -10.37 -16.45 0.58
N TRP A 304 -9.93 -15.94 1.73
CA TRP A 304 -9.69 -14.50 1.93
C TRP A 304 -8.28 -14.05 1.50
N TYR A 305 -7.44 -14.99 1.09
CA TYR A 305 -6.05 -14.77 0.70
C TYR A 305 -5.20 -14.17 1.82
N HIS A 306 -5.43 -14.53 3.09
CA HIS A 306 -4.59 -14.13 4.22
C HIS A 306 -3.60 -15.24 4.56
N HIS A 307 -2.44 -14.85 5.08
CA HIS A 307 -1.49 -15.80 5.67
C HIS A 307 -1.82 -16.07 7.14
N ILE A 308 -1.28 -17.14 7.72
CA ILE A 308 -1.39 -17.37 9.17
C ILE A 308 -0.74 -16.20 9.93
N SER A 309 -1.39 -15.75 10.98
CA SER A 309 -1.03 -14.53 11.70
C SER A 309 -0.95 -14.72 13.21
N LYS A 310 -1.39 -15.87 13.75
CA LYS A 310 -1.43 -16.12 15.19
C LYS A 310 -0.10 -15.83 15.89
N CYS A 311 -0.16 -14.91 16.86
CA CYS A 311 0.93 -14.39 17.68
C CYS A 311 2.05 -13.65 16.91
N ALA A 312 1.83 -13.29 15.65
CA ALA A 312 2.72 -12.43 14.87
C ALA A 312 2.53 -10.95 15.19
N TRP A 313 3.45 -10.10 14.71
CA TRP A 313 3.37 -8.66 14.91
C TRP A 313 3.18 -7.89 13.60
N PRO A 314 2.25 -6.92 13.58
CA PRO A 314 2.17 -5.93 12.51
C PRO A 314 3.26 -4.86 12.67
N PHE A 315 3.46 -4.05 11.62
CA PHE A 315 4.32 -2.87 11.66
C PHE A 315 3.86 -1.81 12.67
N SER A 316 2.55 -1.61 12.74
CA SER A 316 1.93 -0.49 13.44
C SER A 316 1.38 -0.91 14.80
N THR A 317 0.08 -1.20 14.90
CA THR A 317 -0.59 -1.58 16.15
C THR A 317 -1.26 -2.93 16.01
N ALA A 318 -1.45 -3.60 17.14
CA ALA A 318 -2.31 -4.77 17.31
C ALA A 318 -3.58 -4.82 16.45
N ASN A 319 -4.35 -3.71 16.40
CA ASN A 319 -5.61 -3.64 15.66
C ASN A 319 -5.44 -3.69 14.14
N HIS A 320 -4.24 -3.40 13.63
CA HIS A 320 -3.91 -3.51 12.21
C HIS A 320 -4.04 -4.95 11.71
N GLY A 321 -3.70 -5.94 12.55
CA GLY A 321 -3.93 -7.36 12.28
C GLY A 321 -3.09 -8.01 11.17
N TRP A 322 -2.42 -7.24 10.31
CA TRP A 322 -1.58 -7.76 9.24
C TRP A 322 -0.19 -8.19 9.73
N PRO A 323 0.16 -9.49 9.70
CA PRO A 323 1.48 -9.95 10.10
C PRO A 323 2.53 -9.54 9.06
N ILE A 324 3.74 -9.20 9.53
CA ILE A 324 4.88 -8.91 8.67
C ILE A 324 6.09 -9.69 9.18
N SER A 325 6.85 -10.28 8.27
CA SER A 325 7.96 -11.18 8.56
C SER A 325 9.05 -10.52 9.40
N ASP A 326 9.57 -9.37 8.98
CA ASP A 326 10.59 -8.60 9.70
C ASP A 326 10.05 -8.06 11.03
N CYS A 327 8.86 -7.48 11.07
CA CYS A 327 8.27 -6.94 12.29
C CYS A 327 8.13 -8.05 13.34
N THR A 328 7.65 -9.22 12.91
CA THR A 328 7.54 -10.40 13.77
C THR A 328 8.92 -10.85 14.26
N ALA A 329 9.92 -10.87 13.38
CA ALA A 329 11.28 -11.25 13.72
C ALA A 329 11.97 -10.25 14.70
N GLU A 330 11.88 -8.96 14.43
CA GLU A 330 12.47 -7.90 15.25
C GLU A 330 11.83 -7.84 16.64
N VAL A 331 10.52 -8.00 16.71
CA VAL A 331 9.83 -8.06 18.00
C VAL A 331 10.15 -9.37 18.74
N LEU A 332 10.24 -10.51 18.03
CA LEU A 332 10.66 -11.78 18.63
C LEU A 332 12.09 -11.70 19.21
N LYS A 333 13.00 -11.00 18.53
CA LYS A 333 14.37 -10.75 19.05
C LYS A 333 14.35 -10.00 20.37
N VAL A 334 13.56 -8.94 20.43
CA VAL A 334 13.39 -8.13 21.64
C VAL A 334 12.80 -8.95 22.77
N ALA A 335 11.73 -9.69 22.49
CA ALA A 335 11.03 -10.50 23.48
C ALA A 335 11.93 -11.63 24.03
N CYS A 336 12.79 -12.20 23.18
CA CYS A 336 13.82 -13.15 23.58
C CYS A 336 14.90 -12.54 24.51
N THR A 337 15.18 -11.25 24.37
CA THR A 337 16.28 -10.58 25.09
C THR A 337 15.88 -10.03 26.46
N LEU A 338 14.63 -9.57 26.61
CA LEU A 338 14.16 -8.86 27.82
C LEU A 338 13.70 -9.76 28.99
N SER A 339 14.00 -11.07 28.93
CA SER A 339 13.70 -12.10 29.94
C SER A 339 12.24 -12.58 29.94
N ILE A 340 12.07 -13.91 29.95
CA ILE A 340 10.87 -14.60 29.50
C ILE A 340 10.15 -15.27 30.67
N SER A 341 8.86 -14.99 30.88
CA SER A 341 8.03 -15.81 31.75
C SER A 341 7.57 -17.09 31.02
N GLN A 342 7.23 -18.15 31.73
CA GLN A 342 6.85 -19.43 31.11
C GLN A 342 5.62 -19.31 30.17
N THR A 343 4.75 -18.34 30.42
CA THR A 343 3.59 -18.03 29.56
C THR A 343 3.99 -17.38 28.23
N ASP A 344 5.06 -16.58 28.24
CA ASP A 344 5.56 -15.88 27.06
C ASP A 344 6.21 -16.85 26.06
N ILE A 345 6.87 -17.91 26.56
CA ILE A 345 7.51 -18.94 25.73
C ILE A 345 6.52 -19.58 24.75
N LYS A 346 5.29 -19.89 25.21
CA LYS A 346 4.28 -20.52 24.34
C LYS A 346 3.89 -19.60 23.18
N ARG A 347 3.76 -18.30 23.44
CA ARG A 347 3.46 -17.32 22.39
C ARG A 347 4.61 -17.16 21.39
N PHE A 348 5.85 -17.34 21.86
CA PHE A 348 7.01 -17.33 20.96
C PHE A 348 7.03 -18.55 20.04
N TYR A 349 6.50 -19.70 20.47
CA TYR A 349 6.37 -20.87 19.59
C TYR A 349 5.43 -20.58 18.42
N ASP A 350 4.31 -19.89 18.68
CA ASP A 350 3.37 -19.49 17.65
C ASP A 350 3.99 -18.45 16.70
N ALA A 351 4.73 -17.46 17.23
CA ALA A 351 5.45 -16.47 16.40
C ALA A 351 6.54 -17.12 15.53
N VAL A 352 7.27 -18.10 16.07
CA VAL A 352 8.24 -18.92 15.32
C VAL A 352 7.54 -19.74 14.25
N ASN A 353 6.34 -20.27 14.52
CA ASN A 353 5.56 -20.98 13.52
C ASN A 353 5.16 -20.07 12.35
N VAL A 354 4.68 -18.85 12.61
CA VAL A 354 4.39 -17.87 11.55
C VAL A 354 5.67 -17.54 10.77
N THR A 355 6.77 -17.25 11.47
CA THR A 355 8.06 -16.96 10.81
C THR A 355 8.46 -18.11 9.88
N LEU A 356 8.53 -19.35 10.37
CA LEU A 356 8.89 -20.51 9.55
C LEU A 356 7.97 -20.71 8.34
N SER A 357 6.68 -20.39 8.47
CA SER A 357 5.70 -20.51 7.38
C SER A 357 5.84 -19.48 6.27
N LEU A 358 6.60 -18.39 6.50
CA LEU A 358 6.82 -17.29 5.55
C LEU A 358 8.11 -17.48 4.72
N GLN A 359 8.84 -18.59 4.89
CA GLN A 359 10.01 -18.90 4.06
C GLN A 359 9.57 -19.37 2.67
N ASN A 360 10.05 -18.69 1.62
CA ASN A 360 9.81 -19.06 0.23
C ASN A 360 10.68 -20.25 -0.22
N ASP A 361 10.38 -20.79 -1.39
CA ASP A 361 11.11 -21.93 -1.98
C ASP A 361 12.60 -21.62 -2.24
N ASP A 362 12.92 -20.38 -2.59
CA ASP A 362 14.30 -19.91 -2.77
C ASP A 362 15.07 -19.69 -1.46
N GLY A 363 14.40 -19.82 -0.31
CA GLY A 363 14.94 -19.64 1.03
C GLY A 363 14.77 -18.24 1.61
N GLY A 364 14.38 -17.26 0.79
CA GLY A 364 14.17 -15.88 1.21
C GLY A 364 12.82 -15.64 1.88
N PHE A 365 12.70 -14.50 2.55
CA PHE A 365 11.48 -14.04 3.21
C PHE A 365 10.99 -12.78 2.51
N ALA A 366 9.71 -12.76 2.18
CA ALA A 366 9.02 -11.59 1.66
C ALA A 366 8.34 -10.84 2.82
N THR A 367 7.54 -9.81 2.54
CA THR A 367 7.05 -8.89 3.57
C THR A 367 5.89 -9.47 4.39
N TYR A 368 4.69 -9.53 3.83
CA TYR A 368 3.47 -9.93 4.55
C TYR A 368 3.15 -11.41 4.34
N GLU A 369 3.48 -11.94 3.17
CA GLU A 369 3.04 -13.26 2.72
C GLU A 369 4.13 -13.97 1.91
N LEU A 370 3.85 -15.19 1.45
CA LEU A 370 4.69 -15.87 0.48
C LEU A 370 4.62 -15.20 -0.89
N THR A 371 5.66 -15.36 -1.70
CA THR A 371 5.66 -15.05 -3.12
C THR A 371 4.71 -16.00 -3.85
N ARG A 372 3.45 -15.58 -4.01
CA ARG A 372 2.37 -16.42 -4.57
C ARG A 372 2.33 -16.42 -6.10
N SER A 373 3.14 -15.62 -6.79
CA SER A 373 3.14 -15.59 -8.25
C SER A 373 4.51 -15.30 -8.85
N TYR A 374 4.55 -15.07 -10.17
CA TYR A 374 5.79 -15.06 -10.94
C TYR A 374 6.23 -13.65 -11.29
N ARG A 375 7.55 -13.41 -11.29
CA ARG A 375 8.16 -12.10 -11.59
C ARG A 375 7.75 -11.49 -12.93
N TRP A 376 7.40 -12.31 -13.94
CA TRP A 376 6.99 -11.79 -15.24
C TRP A 376 5.67 -11.00 -15.18
N LEU A 377 4.87 -11.14 -14.12
CA LEU A 377 3.66 -10.33 -13.94
C LEU A 377 3.96 -8.85 -13.73
N GLU A 378 5.18 -8.49 -13.35
CA GLU A 378 5.61 -7.09 -13.31
C GLU A 378 5.55 -6.43 -14.70
N LEU A 379 5.55 -7.20 -15.80
CA LEU A 379 5.35 -6.67 -17.16
C LEU A 379 3.96 -6.06 -17.38
N ILE A 380 3.00 -6.34 -16.51
CA ILE A 380 1.63 -5.80 -16.58
C ILE A 380 1.30 -4.88 -15.40
N ASN A 381 2.32 -4.39 -14.68
CA ASN A 381 2.18 -3.45 -13.58
C ASN A 381 1.41 -2.18 -14.04
N PRO A 382 0.20 -1.92 -13.51
CA PRO A 382 -0.65 -0.81 -13.94
C PRO A 382 -0.35 0.55 -13.29
N ALA A 383 0.61 0.63 -12.36
CA ALA A 383 0.73 1.80 -11.49
C ALA A 383 1.54 2.97 -12.07
N GLU A 384 2.32 2.77 -13.15
CA GLU A 384 3.17 3.76 -13.86
C GLU A 384 4.29 4.38 -12.99
N THR A 385 3.99 4.78 -11.74
CA THR A 385 4.85 5.49 -10.79
C THR A 385 5.60 4.60 -9.82
N PHE A 386 5.23 3.33 -9.70
CA PHE A 386 5.82 2.37 -8.76
C PHE A 386 6.31 1.13 -9.50
N GLY A 387 7.49 0.63 -9.15
CA GLY A 387 8.03 -0.63 -9.65
C GLY A 387 7.98 -1.72 -8.58
N ASP A 388 8.01 -2.98 -9.01
CA ASP A 388 8.09 -4.16 -8.14
C ASP A 388 6.92 -4.25 -7.14
N ILE A 389 5.70 -3.95 -7.59
CA ILE A 389 4.50 -3.96 -6.74
C ILE A 389 3.54 -5.11 -7.02
N VAL A 390 3.77 -5.96 -8.04
CA VAL A 390 2.75 -6.94 -8.44
C VAL A 390 2.76 -8.19 -7.56
N ILE A 391 3.93 -8.61 -7.06
CA ILE A 391 4.10 -9.77 -6.18
C ILE A 391 4.89 -9.40 -4.93
N ASP A 392 4.73 -10.19 -3.86
CA ASP A 392 5.54 -10.01 -2.65
C ASP A 392 6.91 -10.66 -2.89
N TYR A 393 7.96 -9.85 -3.05
CA TYR A 393 9.30 -10.33 -3.37
C TYR A 393 10.07 -10.70 -2.09
N PRO A 394 10.93 -11.72 -2.11
CA PRO A 394 11.83 -11.98 -1.00
C PRO A 394 12.94 -10.92 -0.93
N TYR A 395 13.20 -10.39 0.27
CA TYR A 395 14.15 -9.30 0.49
C TYR A 395 15.27 -9.67 1.47
N VAL A 396 16.42 -8.99 1.35
CA VAL A 396 17.58 -9.24 2.23
C VAL A 396 17.27 -8.82 3.66
N GLU A 397 16.57 -7.70 3.85
CA GLU A 397 16.16 -7.16 5.15
C GLU A 397 15.28 -8.14 5.92
N CYS A 398 14.17 -8.59 5.31
CA CYS A 398 13.25 -9.55 5.90
C CYS A 398 13.94 -10.89 6.21
N THR A 399 14.77 -11.37 5.28
CA THR A 399 15.50 -12.65 5.43
C THR A 399 16.53 -12.57 6.56
N SER A 400 17.27 -11.47 6.66
CA SER A 400 18.27 -11.24 7.72
C SER A 400 17.62 -11.13 9.09
N ALA A 401 16.51 -10.39 9.21
CA ALA A 401 15.74 -10.27 10.44
C ALA A 401 15.27 -11.65 10.94
N ALA A 402 14.70 -12.46 10.04
CA ALA A 402 14.26 -13.82 10.35
C ALA A 402 15.40 -14.72 10.85
N ILE A 403 16.58 -14.70 10.20
CA ILE A 403 17.76 -15.46 10.65
C ILE A 403 18.14 -15.08 12.08
N GLN A 404 18.25 -13.78 12.37
CA GLN A 404 18.66 -13.28 13.69
C GLN A 404 17.67 -13.69 14.78
N ALA A 405 16.37 -13.57 14.51
CA ALA A 405 15.32 -13.94 15.45
C ALA A 405 15.31 -15.45 15.74
N LEU A 406 15.35 -16.27 14.70
CA LEU A 406 15.33 -17.73 14.82
C LEU A 406 16.59 -18.26 15.52
N ALA A 407 17.76 -17.69 15.22
CA ALA A 407 19.02 -18.06 15.87
C ALA A 407 18.99 -17.75 17.38
N LEU A 408 18.47 -16.57 17.76
CA LEU A 408 18.33 -16.19 19.16
C LEU A 408 17.30 -17.06 19.89
N PHE A 409 16.13 -17.28 19.28
CA PHE A 409 15.09 -18.13 19.83
C PHE A 409 15.59 -19.57 20.07
N LYS A 410 16.30 -20.16 19.10
CA LYS A 410 16.88 -21.51 19.22
C LYS A 410 17.83 -21.62 20.41
N LYS A 411 18.63 -20.58 20.68
CA LYS A 411 19.54 -20.55 21.83
C LYS A 411 18.78 -20.62 23.16
N LEU A 412 17.60 -19.99 23.22
CA LEU A 412 16.76 -19.94 24.42
C LEU A 412 15.89 -21.19 24.57
N CYS A 413 15.40 -21.74 23.46
CA CYS A 413 14.50 -22.89 23.42
C CYS A 413 15.05 -24.03 22.54
N PRO A 414 16.17 -24.67 22.91
CA PRO A 414 16.89 -25.62 22.04
C PRO A 414 16.14 -26.93 21.75
N GLY A 415 15.00 -27.17 22.40
CA GLY A 415 14.16 -28.36 22.18
C GLY A 415 12.98 -28.14 21.23
N HIS A 416 12.74 -26.91 20.76
CA HIS A 416 11.56 -26.59 19.94
C HIS A 416 11.94 -26.44 18.46
N ARG A 417 11.56 -27.42 17.62
CA ARG A 417 11.73 -27.40 16.14
C ARG A 417 13.15 -27.06 15.66
N SER A 418 14.16 -27.45 16.42
CA SER A 418 15.55 -27.02 16.20
C SER A 418 16.11 -27.40 14.83
N GLU A 419 15.79 -28.60 14.33
CA GLU A 419 16.22 -29.06 13.00
C GLU A 419 15.57 -28.24 11.88
N GLU A 420 14.26 -27.96 11.99
CA GLU A 420 13.55 -27.12 11.03
C GLU A 420 14.10 -25.69 11.04
N ILE A 421 14.39 -25.14 12.22
CA ILE A 421 15.00 -23.81 12.37
C ILE A 421 16.40 -23.77 11.75
N GLU A 422 17.23 -24.79 11.98
CA GLU A 422 18.57 -24.88 11.37
C GLU A 422 18.50 -24.92 9.84
N ASN A 423 17.62 -25.75 9.28
CA ASN A 423 17.40 -25.85 7.85
C ASN A 423 16.88 -24.54 7.26
N CYS A 424 15.96 -23.88 7.95
CA CYS A 424 15.43 -22.57 7.57
C CYS A 424 16.54 -21.51 7.52
N ILE A 425 17.36 -21.40 8.57
CA ILE A 425 18.50 -20.47 8.63
C ILE A 425 19.51 -20.75 7.52
N ALA A 426 19.82 -22.03 7.25
CA ALA A 426 20.79 -22.40 6.21
C ALA A 426 20.31 -21.98 4.80
N ARG A 427 19.02 -22.19 4.49
CA ARG A 427 18.42 -21.76 3.22
C ARG A 427 18.37 -20.24 3.10
N ALA A 428 18.02 -19.55 4.18
CA ALA A 428 17.97 -18.10 4.24
C ALA A 428 19.36 -17.46 4.04
N ALA A 429 20.40 -18.02 4.67
CA ALA A 429 21.77 -17.57 4.47
C ALA A 429 22.22 -17.74 3.01
N LYS A 430 21.91 -18.89 2.40
CA LYS A 430 22.18 -19.14 0.98
C LYS A 430 21.46 -18.16 0.06
N PHE A 431 20.21 -17.79 0.37
CA PHE A 431 19.49 -16.75 -0.36
C PHE A 431 20.24 -15.41 -0.32
N ILE A 432 20.62 -14.94 0.88
CA ILE A 432 21.38 -13.68 1.06
C ILE A 432 22.68 -13.68 0.26
N GLU A 433 23.43 -14.79 0.28
CA GLU A 433 24.66 -14.95 -0.52
C GLU A 433 24.38 -14.90 -2.03
N THR A 434 23.26 -15.46 -2.48
CA THR A 434 22.91 -15.54 -3.91
C THR A 434 22.50 -14.18 -4.49
N ILE A 435 21.92 -13.30 -3.68
CA ILE A 435 21.47 -11.97 -4.12
C ILE A 435 22.50 -10.86 -3.89
N GLN A 436 23.67 -11.18 -3.33
CA GLN A 436 24.74 -10.21 -3.12
C GLN A 436 25.27 -9.70 -4.47
N ALA A 437 25.43 -8.38 -4.59
CA ALA A 437 26.02 -7.77 -5.76
C ALA A 437 27.53 -8.04 -5.84
N THR A 438 28.11 -7.91 -7.04
CA THR A 438 29.55 -8.18 -7.27
C THR A 438 30.48 -7.22 -6.52
N ASP A 439 29.98 -6.07 -6.07
CA ASP A 439 30.69 -5.10 -5.23
C ASP A 439 30.51 -5.35 -3.73
N ALA A 440 29.95 -6.52 -3.37
CA ALA A 440 29.61 -6.96 -2.02
C ALA A 440 28.44 -6.20 -1.35
N SER A 441 27.75 -5.32 -2.05
CA SER A 441 26.55 -4.66 -1.55
C SER A 441 25.31 -5.55 -1.64
N TRP A 442 24.27 -5.16 -0.91
CA TRP A 442 22.91 -5.68 -1.09
C TRP A 442 21.98 -4.51 -1.37
N PHE A 443 21.05 -4.71 -2.31
CA PHE A 443 19.98 -3.75 -2.56
C PHE A 443 18.93 -3.87 -1.46
N VAL A 444 18.56 -2.74 -0.85
CA VAL A 444 17.54 -2.63 0.20
C VAL A 444 16.31 -1.97 -0.41
N SER A 445 15.14 -2.57 -0.21
CA SER A 445 13.88 -2.19 -0.87
C SER A 445 12.97 -1.33 0.00
N GLU A 446 13.11 -1.37 1.32
CA GLU A 446 12.24 -0.72 2.32
C GLU A 446 12.02 0.80 2.16
N PHE A 447 12.77 1.49 1.29
CA PHE A 447 12.79 2.95 1.19
C PHE A 447 12.53 3.54 -0.21
N ASN A 448 12.13 2.75 -1.21
CA ASN A 448 11.87 3.24 -2.57
C ASN A 448 10.39 3.40 -2.92
#